data_AF-A0A349YR90-F1
#
_entry.id   AF-A0A349YR90-F1
#
_cell.length_a   1.000
_cell.length_b   1.000
_cell.length_c   1.000
_cell.angle_alpha   90.00
_cell.angle_beta   90.00
_cell.angle_gamma   90.00
#
_symmetry.space_group_name_H-M   'P 1'
#
loop_
_entity.id
_entity.type
_entity.pdbx_description
1 polymer ?
#
loop_
_entity_poly.entity_id
_entity_poly.type
_entity_poly.pdbx_seq_one_letter_code
_entity_poly.pdbx_strand_id
1 'polypeptide(L)'
;MYERRNTLTKQLYTPLDMPRGSKYGSDYFVAYSYKLRRSIKLYSNLEYKNWLTLEMNPTVKTFCEQPYEAEMLVNGKKKRTIFDMWVCYADGKEEFQEIKYSTYLTGTDKYSIRSQEQIQFQQKWCKLCNMPYVVRTEKEIETGQCH
;
A
#
# COMPACT_ATOMS: atom_id res chain seq x y z
N MET A 1 17.65 -10.15 34.45
CA MET A 1 16.28 -10.42 33.94
C MET A 1 15.96 -9.30 32.95
N TYR A 2 15.73 -9.63 31.68
CA TYR A 2 15.46 -8.64 30.64
C TYR A 2 14.02 -8.10 30.79
N GLU A 3 13.88 -6.82 31.12
CA GLU A 3 12.62 -6.11 31.05
C GLU A 3 12.18 -6.01 29.58
N ARG A 4 11.10 -6.70 29.24
CA ARG A 4 10.42 -6.52 27.95
C ARG A 4 9.80 -5.13 27.93
N ARG A 5 10.48 -4.16 27.32
CA ARG A 5 9.88 -2.87 26.95
C ARG A 5 8.76 -3.16 25.95
N ASN A 6 7.52 -3.15 26.44
CA ASN A 6 6.33 -3.16 25.62
C ASN A 6 6.11 -1.75 25.06
N THR A 7 6.93 -1.33 24.10
CA THR A 7 6.61 -0.15 23.30
C THR A 7 5.48 -0.54 22.36
N LEU A 8 4.25 -0.25 22.79
CA LEU A 8 3.08 -0.23 21.91
C LEU A 8 3.39 0.77 20.79
N THR A 9 3.85 0.26 19.65
CA THR A 9 3.97 1.05 18.43
C THR A 9 2.58 1.52 18.06
N LYS A 10 2.30 2.80 18.31
CA LYS A 10 1.05 3.45 17.89
C LYS A 10 0.92 3.28 16.38
N GLN A 11 0.04 2.39 15.93
CA GLN A 11 -0.30 2.25 14.52
C GLN A 11 -1.02 3.54 14.11
N LEU A 12 -0.43 4.29 13.17
CA LEU A 12 -0.96 5.62 12.78
C LEU A 12 -2.27 5.50 11.99
N TYR A 13 -2.42 4.41 11.23
CA TYR A 13 -3.57 4.15 10.37
C TYR A 13 -4.28 2.87 10.75
N THR A 14 -5.59 2.81 10.50
CA THR A 14 -6.43 1.61 10.60
C THR A 14 -6.96 1.30 9.21
N PRO A 15 -6.97 0.03 8.77
CA PRO A 15 -7.43 -0.31 7.43
C PRO A 15 -8.89 0.09 7.25
N LEU A 16 -9.19 0.75 6.13
CA LEU A 16 -10.55 1.03 5.72
C LEU A 16 -11.26 -0.28 5.37
N ASP A 17 -12.55 -0.37 5.70
CA ASP A 17 -13.32 -1.57 5.35
C ASP A 17 -13.65 -1.53 3.85
N MET A 18 -13.13 -2.52 3.13
CA MET A 18 -13.22 -2.61 1.68
C MET A 18 -14.07 -3.82 1.29
N PRO A 19 -15.03 -3.67 0.36
CA PRO A 19 -15.89 -4.77 -0.05
C PRO A 19 -15.08 -5.90 -0.67
N ARG A 20 -15.42 -7.15 -0.33
CA ARG A 20 -14.83 -8.34 -0.95
C ARG A 20 -15.34 -8.45 -2.39
N GLY A 21 -14.53 -7.98 -3.34
CA GLY A 21 -14.76 -8.19 -4.77
C GLY A 21 -15.39 -6.98 -5.47
N SER A 22 -14.59 -6.32 -6.31
CA SER A 22 -15.11 -5.42 -7.34
C SER A 22 -15.02 -6.03 -8.75
N LYS A 23 -14.25 -7.12 -8.92
CA LYS A 23 -14.03 -7.82 -10.19
C LYS A 23 -14.02 -9.34 -9.99
N TYR A 24 -14.72 -10.06 -10.86
CA TYR A 24 -14.66 -11.52 -10.93
C TYR A 24 -13.23 -11.96 -11.27
N GLY A 25 -12.66 -12.91 -10.50
CA GLY A 25 -11.33 -13.47 -10.74
C GLY A 25 -10.13 -12.74 -10.09
N SER A 26 -10.34 -11.78 -9.19
CA SER A 26 -9.25 -11.23 -8.37
C SER A 26 -9.04 -12.08 -7.12
N ASP A 27 -7.80 -12.48 -6.85
CA ASP A 27 -7.44 -13.18 -5.60
C ASP A 27 -7.69 -12.30 -4.37
N TYR A 28 -8.11 -12.93 -3.28
CA TYR A 28 -8.31 -12.28 -1.99
C TYR A 28 -7.64 -13.10 -0.90
N PHE A 29 -6.74 -12.47 -0.15
CA PHE A 29 -5.97 -13.12 0.90
C PHE A 29 -6.32 -12.54 2.27
N VAL A 30 -6.38 -13.42 3.26
CA VAL A 30 -6.39 -13.05 4.68
C VAL A 30 -5.22 -13.74 5.33
N ALA A 31 -4.32 -12.98 5.92
CA ALA A 31 -3.10 -13.50 6.53
C ALA A 31 -2.87 -12.86 7.90
N TYR A 32 -2.22 -13.57 8.81
CA TYR A 32 -1.82 -13.03 10.11
C TYR A 32 -0.45 -12.36 9.99
N SER A 33 -0.33 -11.09 10.38
CA SER A 33 0.93 -10.37 10.46
C SER A 33 1.47 -10.42 11.89
N TYR A 34 2.72 -10.84 12.04
CA TYR A 34 3.43 -10.81 13.32
C TYR A 34 3.89 -9.40 13.68
N LYS A 35 4.26 -8.59 12.68
CA LYS A 35 4.60 -7.17 12.88
C LYS A 35 3.40 -6.36 13.40
N LEU A 36 2.20 -6.63 12.90
CA LEU A 36 0.99 -5.92 13.30
C LEU A 36 0.20 -6.60 14.42
N ARG A 37 0.47 -7.89 14.69
CA ARG A 37 -0.28 -8.75 15.64
C ARG A 37 -1.78 -8.81 15.36
N ARG A 38 -2.16 -8.75 14.08
CA ARG A 38 -3.55 -8.84 13.61
C ARG A 38 -3.59 -9.49 12.23
N SER A 39 -4.79 -9.93 11.85
CA SER A 39 -5.03 -10.32 10.47
C SER A 39 -5.11 -9.08 9.57
N ILE A 40 -4.59 -9.22 8.36
CA ILE A 40 -4.66 -8.24 7.28
C ILE A 40 -5.51 -8.78 6.13
N LYS A 41 -6.04 -7.89 5.30
CA LYS A 41 -6.80 -8.23 4.08
C LYS A 41 -6.07 -7.69 2.86
N LEU A 42 -5.87 -8.52 1.83
CA LEU A 42 -5.16 -8.14 0.61
C LEU A 42 -6.02 -8.53 -0.60
N TYR A 43 -6.13 -7.62 -1.57
CA TYR A 43 -7.13 -7.66 -2.64
C TYR A 43 -6.56 -8.05 -4.00
N SER A 44 -5.30 -8.48 -4.03
CA SER A 44 -4.64 -9.07 -5.20
C SER A 44 -3.44 -9.93 -4.80
N ASN A 45 -3.02 -10.83 -5.70
CA ASN A 45 -1.78 -11.60 -5.54
C ASN A 45 -0.55 -10.69 -5.43
N LEU A 46 -0.53 -9.56 -6.15
CA LEU A 46 0.60 -8.64 -6.11
C LEU A 46 0.66 -7.89 -4.77
N GLU A 47 -0.48 -7.51 -4.19
CA GLU A 47 -0.54 -6.99 -2.82
C GLU A 47 -0.04 -8.01 -1.80
N TYR A 48 -0.41 -9.28 -1.94
CA TYR A 48 0.08 -10.35 -1.08
C TYR A 48 1.60 -10.51 -1.16
N LYS A 49 2.17 -10.52 -2.37
CA LYS A 49 3.62 -10.55 -2.56
C LYS A 49 4.29 -9.31 -1.96
N ASN A 50 3.74 -8.12 -2.18
CA ASN A 50 4.25 -6.88 -1.57
C ASN A 50 4.27 -6.99 -0.04
N TRP A 51 3.17 -7.44 0.57
CA TRP A 51 3.08 -7.63 2.01
C TRP A 51 4.17 -8.56 2.54
N LEU A 52 4.46 -9.70 1.87
CA LEU A 52 5.54 -10.58 2.28
C LEU A 52 6.89 -9.85 2.35
N THR A 53 7.19 -8.97 1.39
CA THR A 53 8.43 -8.17 1.43
C THR A 53 8.47 -7.21 2.63
N LEU A 54 7.32 -6.69 3.07
CA LEU A 54 7.23 -5.81 4.24
C LEU A 54 7.29 -6.60 5.56
N GLU A 55 6.60 -7.74 5.61
CA GLU A 55 6.57 -8.64 6.76
C GLU A 55 7.96 -9.23 7.06
N MET A 56 8.74 -9.51 6.02
CA MET A 56 10.08 -10.10 6.15
C MET A 56 11.19 -9.06 6.29
N ASN A 57 10.94 -7.78 6.01
CA ASN A 57 11.98 -6.75 6.08
C ASN A 57 12.20 -6.27 7.53
N PRO A 58 13.41 -6.42 8.12
CA PRO A 58 13.68 -6.01 9.50
C PRO A 58 13.67 -4.49 9.70
N THR A 59 13.89 -3.70 8.63
CA THR A 59 13.85 -2.23 8.69
C THR A 59 12.44 -1.68 8.74
N VAL A 60 11.43 -2.46 8.33
CA VAL A 60 10.02 -2.08 8.41
C VAL A 60 9.54 -2.25 9.85
N LYS A 61 9.12 -1.15 10.47
CA LYS A 61 8.63 -1.11 11.85
C LYS A 61 7.16 -1.51 11.93
N THR A 62 6.32 -0.94 11.07
CA THR A 62 4.88 -1.22 11.00
C THR A 62 4.36 -0.80 9.62
N PHE A 63 3.16 -1.25 9.26
CA PHE A 63 2.47 -0.86 8.03
C PHE A 63 0.95 -0.99 8.23
N CYS A 64 0.18 -0.55 7.23
CA CYS A 64 -1.27 -0.67 7.22
C CYS A 64 -1.77 -0.80 5.78
N GLU A 65 -2.52 -1.87 5.51
CA GLU A 65 -3.26 -2.05 4.27
C GLU A 65 -4.41 -1.04 4.18
N GLN A 66 -4.76 -0.62 2.96
CA GLN A 66 -5.91 0.25 2.68
C GLN A 66 -6.06 1.40 3.70
N PRO A 67 -4.98 2.17 3.98
CA PRO A 67 -4.88 2.98 5.20
C PRO A 67 -5.71 4.26 5.19
N TYR A 68 -6.01 4.79 4.00
CA TYR A 68 -6.54 6.15 3.85
C TYR A 68 -7.20 6.38 2.49
N GLU A 69 -8.33 7.08 2.49
CA GLU A 69 -9.03 7.55 1.28
C GLU A 69 -8.62 9.00 0.98
N ALA A 70 -7.75 9.17 -0.02
CA ALA A 70 -7.37 10.47 -0.52
C ALA A 70 -8.50 11.10 -1.34
N GLU A 71 -8.71 12.39 -1.12
CA GLU A 71 -9.78 13.17 -1.72
C GLU A 71 -9.27 14.53 -2.19
N MET A 72 -9.60 14.92 -3.43
CA MET A 72 -9.37 16.28 -3.93
C MET A 72 -10.35 16.66 -5.04
N LEU A 73 -10.49 17.96 -5.28
CA LEU A 73 -11.20 18.50 -6.43
C LEU A 73 -10.30 18.46 -7.68
N VAL A 74 -10.76 17.77 -8.73
CA VAL A 74 -10.12 17.71 -10.05
C VAL A 74 -11.12 18.19 -11.08
N ASN A 75 -10.83 19.31 -11.75
CA ASN A 75 -11.72 19.94 -12.75
C ASN A 75 -13.14 20.19 -12.19
N GLY A 76 -13.22 20.73 -10.97
CA GLY A 76 -14.49 21.00 -10.29
C GLY A 76 -15.24 19.76 -9.79
N LYS A 77 -14.72 18.55 -10.03
CA LYS A 77 -15.33 17.29 -9.57
C LYS A 77 -14.54 16.70 -8.43
N LYS A 78 -15.26 16.28 -7.39
CA LYS A 78 -14.71 15.55 -6.25
C LYS A 78 -14.28 14.16 -6.69
N LYS A 79 -13.00 13.84 -6.55
CA LYS A 79 -12.42 12.52 -6.87
C LYS A 79 -11.80 11.92 -5.62
N ARG A 80 -11.82 10.59 -5.53
CA ARG A 80 -11.34 9.79 -4.40
C ARG A 80 -10.52 8.60 -4.88
N THR A 81 -9.58 8.17 -4.05
CA THR A 81 -8.82 6.93 -4.22
C THR A 81 -8.32 6.44 -2.86
N ILE A 82 -8.06 5.15 -2.76
CA ILE A 82 -7.50 4.54 -1.56
C ILE A 82 -6.11 4.02 -1.93
N PHE A 83 -5.14 4.26 -1.07
CA PHE A 83 -3.79 3.71 -1.24
C PHE A 83 -3.78 2.22 -0.88
N ASP A 84 -2.94 1.42 -1.53
CA ASP A 84 -2.88 0.00 -1.21
C ASP A 84 -2.21 -0.26 0.16
N MET A 85 -1.18 0.51 0.50
CA MET A 85 -0.41 0.36 1.74
C MET A 85 0.14 1.69 2.26
N TRP A 86 0.29 1.81 3.58
CA TRP A 86 1.19 2.77 4.23
C TRP A 86 2.26 2.00 4.99
N VAL A 87 3.50 2.47 4.94
CA VAL A 87 4.65 1.82 5.58
C VAL A 87 5.41 2.82 6.43
N CYS A 88 5.85 2.38 7.61
CA CYS A 88 6.76 3.14 8.48
C CYS A 88 7.99 2.30 8.80
N TYR A 89 9.16 2.89 8.60
CA TYR A 89 10.46 2.30 8.81
C TYR A 89 11.01 2.62 10.21
N ALA A 90 12.00 1.85 10.65
CA ALA A 90 12.63 2.01 11.96
C ALA A 90 13.34 3.36 12.12
N ASP A 91 13.82 3.95 11.02
CA ASP A 91 14.44 5.28 10.99
C ASP A 91 13.42 6.44 11.00
N GLY A 92 12.13 6.13 11.07
CA GLY A 92 11.04 7.09 11.09
C GLY A 92 10.56 7.55 9.72
N LYS A 93 11.19 7.11 8.63
CA LYS A 93 10.64 7.35 7.28
C LYS A 93 9.30 6.66 7.13
N GLU A 94 8.43 7.28 6.35
CA GLU A 94 7.14 6.72 5.99
C GLU A 94 6.81 6.97 4.52
N GLU A 95 5.96 6.12 3.96
CA GLU A 95 5.50 6.24 2.58
C GLU A 95 4.13 5.59 2.37
N PHE A 96 3.37 6.14 1.42
CA PHE A 96 2.25 5.44 0.80
C PHE A 96 2.74 4.63 -0.40
N GLN A 97 2.22 3.42 -0.56
CA GLN A 97 2.51 2.55 -1.70
C GLN A 97 1.24 2.30 -2.50
N GLU A 98 1.36 2.37 -3.82
CA GLU A 98 0.40 1.86 -4.79
C GLU A 98 1.01 0.66 -5.50
N ILE A 99 0.28 -0.44 -5.58
CA ILE A 99 0.79 -1.73 -6.05
C ILE A 99 0.13 -2.06 -7.39
N LYS A 100 0.94 -2.14 -8.45
CA LYS A 100 0.45 -2.32 -9.83
C LYS A 100 1.44 -3.10 -10.67
N TYR A 101 0.93 -3.94 -11.56
CA TYR A 101 1.78 -4.56 -12.58
C TYR A 101 2.39 -3.48 -13.49
N SER A 102 3.66 -3.64 -13.85
CA SER A 102 4.39 -2.68 -14.68
C SER A 102 3.76 -2.48 -16.05
N THR A 103 3.04 -3.49 -16.56
CA THR A 103 2.25 -3.42 -17.80
C THR A 103 1.14 -2.36 -17.75
N TYR A 104 0.55 -2.10 -16.58
CA TYR A 104 -0.46 -1.05 -16.42
C TYR A 104 0.12 0.37 -16.46
N LEU A 105 1.43 0.52 -16.28
CA LEU A 105 2.10 1.82 -16.30
C LEU A 105 2.32 2.34 -17.72
N THR A 106 2.38 1.45 -18.71
CA THR A 106 2.68 1.79 -20.11
C THR A 106 1.61 1.35 -21.09
N GLY A 107 0.66 0.51 -20.66
CA GLY A 107 -0.42 0.03 -21.52
C GLY A 107 -1.36 1.16 -21.95
N THR A 108 -2.03 0.96 -23.09
CA THR A 108 -2.97 1.92 -23.69
C THR A 108 -4.42 1.46 -23.60
N ASP A 109 -4.67 0.26 -23.06
CA ASP A 109 -6.02 -0.21 -22.81
C ASP A 109 -6.69 0.54 -21.64
N LYS A 110 -8.02 0.45 -21.56
CA LYS A 110 -8.81 1.18 -20.56
C LYS A 110 -8.40 0.91 -19.10
N TYR A 111 -7.86 -0.28 -18.79
CA TYR A 111 -7.44 -0.62 -17.43
C TYR A 111 -6.09 0.02 -17.10
N SER A 112 -5.17 0.05 -18.06
CA SER A 112 -3.90 0.75 -17.96
C SER A 112 -4.09 2.26 -17.79
N ILE A 113 -4.93 2.87 -18.65
CA ILE A 113 -5.25 4.31 -18.55
C ILE A 113 -5.83 4.64 -17.17
N ARG A 114 -6.81 3.87 -16.69
CA ARG A 114 -7.40 4.07 -15.35
C ARG A 114 -6.35 3.95 -14.24
N SER A 115 -5.42 3.00 -14.35
CA SER A 115 -4.36 2.82 -13.35
C SER A 115 -3.40 4.01 -13.35
N GLN A 116 -3.03 4.51 -14.53
CA GLN A 116 -2.18 5.70 -14.67
C GLN A 116 -2.87 6.95 -14.10
N GLU A 117 -4.17 7.14 -14.37
CA GLU A 117 -4.95 8.25 -13.79
C GLU A 117 -5.01 8.18 -12.25
N GLN A 118 -5.18 6.98 -11.70
CA GLN A 118 -5.17 6.75 -10.24
C GLN A 118 -3.80 7.11 -9.65
N ILE A 119 -2.71 6.62 -10.25
CA ILE A 119 -1.34 6.93 -9.81
C ILE A 119 -1.08 8.44 -9.85
N GLN A 120 -1.46 9.11 -10.94
CA GLN A 120 -1.29 10.56 -11.07
C GLN A 120 -2.07 11.33 -10.00
N PHE A 121 -3.30 10.90 -9.69
CA PHE A 121 -4.09 11.49 -8.62
C PHE A 121 -3.39 11.33 -7.27
N GLN A 122 -2.95 10.11 -6.94
CA GLN A 122 -2.30 9.78 -5.67
C GLN A 122 -0.99 10.55 -5.51
N GLN A 123 -0.14 10.57 -6.54
CA GLN A 123 1.10 11.36 -6.58
C GLN A 123 0.83 12.84 -6.32
N LYS A 124 -0.18 13.41 -6.98
CA LYS A 124 -0.55 14.81 -6.77
C LYS A 124 -1.02 15.05 -5.33
N TRP A 125 -1.82 14.14 -4.78
CA TRP A 125 -2.32 14.26 -3.41
C TRP A 125 -1.16 14.23 -2.41
N CYS A 126 -0.30 13.22 -2.51
CA CYS A 126 0.86 13.06 -1.65
C CYS A 126 1.82 14.26 -1.74
N LYS A 127 2.04 14.82 -2.93
CA LYS A 127 2.84 16.04 -3.11
C LYS A 127 2.25 17.24 -2.38
N LEU A 128 0.93 17.43 -2.42
CA LEU A 128 0.25 18.53 -1.71
C LEU A 128 0.31 18.36 -0.19
N CYS A 129 0.24 17.12 0.29
CA CYS A 129 0.30 16.78 1.71
C CYS A 129 1.72 16.57 2.25
N ASN A 130 2.75 16.74 1.41
CA ASN A 130 4.15 16.46 1.74
C ASN A 130 4.39 15.03 2.29
N MET A 131 3.69 14.05 1.71
CA MET A 131 3.81 12.64 2.05
C MET A 131 4.64 11.90 0.99
N PRO A 132 5.63 11.07 1.36
CA PRO A 132 6.32 10.23 0.40
C PRO A 132 5.38 9.19 -0.23
N TYR A 133 5.59 8.90 -1.51
CA TYR A 133 4.75 8.00 -2.28
C TYR A 133 5.59 7.20 -3.27
N VAL A 134 5.33 5.90 -3.38
CA VAL A 134 6.00 5.00 -4.32
C VAL A 134 4.98 4.11 -5.02
N VAL A 135 5.24 3.82 -6.30
CA VAL A 135 4.55 2.76 -7.02
C VAL A 135 5.44 1.52 -6.94
N ARG A 136 4.91 0.40 -6.46
CA ARG A 136 5.63 -0.87 -6.41
C ARG A 136 5.08 -1.84 -7.45
N THR A 137 5.98 -2.34 -8.29
CA THR A 137 5.67 -3.27 -9.37
C THR A 137 6.19 -4.67 -9.08
N GLU A 138 5.69 -5.67 -9.83
CA GLU A 138 6.19 -7.04 -9.77
C GLU A 138 7.70 -7.11 -9.99
N LYS A 139 8.26 -6.21 -10.82
CA LYS A 139 9.70 -6.14 -11.09
C LYS A 139 10.52 -5.81 -9.84
N GLU A 140 10.00 -5.00 -8.94
CA GLU A 140 10.67 -4.61 -7.69
C GLU A 140 10.29 -5.53 -6.52
N ILE A 141 9.06 -6.07 -6.53
CA ILE A 141 8.55 -6.95 -5.48
C ILE A 141 9.19 -8.33 -5.57
N GLU A 142 9.33 -8.89 -6.78
CA GLU A 142 9.76 -10.28 -6.98
C GLU A 142 11.28 -10.45 -7.04
N THR A 143 12.03 -9.39 -7.35
CA THR A 143 13.50 -9.40 -7.33
C THR A 143 14.08 -9.27 -5.92
N GLY A 144 13.31 -8.72 -4.97
CA GLY A 144 13.79 -8.44 -3.62
C GLY A 144 14.79 -7.28 -3.57
N GLN A 145 15.31 -6.96 -2.39
CA GLN A 145 16.42 -6.02 -2.26
C GLN A 145 17.73 -6.72 -2.61
N CYS A 146 18.43 -6.27 -3.66
CA CYS A 146 19.84 -6.61 -3.84
C CYS A 146 20.63 -5.97 -2.69
N HIS A 147 21.30 -6.80 -1.89
CA HIS A 147 22.27 -6.37 -0.88
C HIS A 147 23.59 -5.98 -1.51
#